data_AF-A0A1L9V4T6-F1
#
_entry.id   AF-A0A1L9V4T6-F1
#
_cell.length_a   1.000
_cell.length_b   1.000
_cell.length_c   1.000
_cell.angle_alpha   90.00
_cell.angle_beta   90.00
_cell.angle_gamma   90.00
#
_symmetry.space_group_name_H-M   'P 1'
#
loop_
_entity.id
_entity.type
_entity.pdbx_description
1 polymer ?
#
loop_
_entity_poly.entity_id
_entity_poly.type
_entity_poly.pdbx_seq_one_letter_code
_entity_poly.pdbx_strand_id
1 'polypeptide(L)'
;FFRTYSVGTSGRESAFRDGVRGRDRKCMISGGGGLLASLGVWTKLEAAHVFPLECENLWNEFGYSSWITNMNETTGVSKINSVQNALLIRRGLYSH
;
A
#
# COMPACT_ATOMS: atom_id res chain seq x y z
N PHE A 1 11.60 9.27 13.37
CA PHE A 1 11.21 8.56 12.13
C PHE A 1 9.98 9.28 11.56
N PHE A 2 10.15 10.02 10.47
CA PHE A 2 9.05 10.67 9.75
C PHE A 2 8.77 9.82 8.50
N ARG A 3 7.55 9.28 8.38
CA ARG A 3 7.13 8.50 7.21
C ARG A 3 6.32 9.41 6.30
N THR A 4 6.74 9.50 5.05
CA THR A 4 6.25 10.52 4.11
C THR A 4 4.86 10.11 3.63
N TYR A 5 3.93 11.06 3.58
CA TYR A 5 2.67 10.89 2.88
C TYR A 5 2.96 10.35 1.48
N SER A 6 2.31 9.26 1.07
CA SER A 6 2.28 8.79 -0.32
C SER A 6 1.38 9.73 -1.16
N VAL A 7 1.77 11.01 -1.18
CA VAL A 7 1.32 12.04 -2.13
C VAL A 7 2.52 12.31 -3.04
N GLY A 8 2.94 11.31 -3.79
CA GLY A 8 3.82 11.46 -4.93
C GLY A 8 2.99 11.54 -6.21
N THR A 9 3.31 12.50 -7.05
CA THR A 9 2.62 12.83 -8.31
C THR A 9 2.89 11.82 -9.44
N SER A 10 3.22 10.56 -9.14
CA SER A 10 3.56 9.54 -10.14
C SER A 10 2.41 8.56 -10.40
N GLY A 11 2.17 8.21 -11.67
CA GLY A 11 1.09 7.25 -12.05
C GLY A 11 1.29 5.82 -11.52
N ARG A 12 2.48 5.48 -11.02
CA ARG A 12 2.75 4.20 -10.35
C ARG A 12 2.10 4.12 -8.96
N GLU A 13 1.99 5.24 -8.26
CA GLU A 13 1.37 5.30 -6.94
C GLU A 13 -0.15 5.21 -6.99
N SER A 14 -0.78 5.71 -8.07
CA SER A 14 -2.23 5.55 -8.26
C SER A 14 -2.61 4.10 -8.48
N ALA A 15 -1.90 3.37 -9.35
CA ALA A 15 -2.17 1.95 -9.61
C ALA A 15 -1.99 1.07 -8.36
N PHE A 16 -0.92 1.32 -7.58
CA PHE A 16 -0.71 0.66 -6.30
C PHE A 16 -1.85 0.92 -5.31
N ARG A 17 -2.15 2.20 -5.06
CA ARG A 17 -3.21 2.60 -4.12
C ARG A 17 -4.57 2.04 -4.53
N ASP A 18 -4.91 2.10 -5.81
CA ASP A 18 -6.20 1.64 -6.30
C ASP A 18 -6.28 0.10 -6.31
N GLY A 19 -5.16 -0.60 -6.53
CA GLY A 19 -5.06 -2.04 -6.33
C GLY A 19 -5.29 -2.46 -4.87
N VAL A 20 -4.69 -1.77 -3.91
CA VAL A 20 -4.92 -2.00 -2.46
C VAL A 20 -6.38 -1.75 -2.09
N ARG A 21 -6.96 -0.64 -2.58
CA ARG A 21 -8.39 -0.31 -2.39
C ARG A 21 -9.31 -1.38 -2.96
N GLY A 22 -9.02 -1.87 -4.17
CA GLY A 22 -9.77 -2.92 -4.85
C GLY A 22 -9.76 -4.24 -4.08
N ARG A 23 -8.62 -4.61 -3.48
CA ARG A 23 -8.48 -5.83 -2.68
C ARG A 23 -9.18 -5.73 -1.33
N ASP A 24 -8.94 -4.65 -0.59
CA ASP A 24 -9.30 -4.60 0.84
C ASP A 24 -10.71 -4.07 1.08
N ARG A 25 -11.13 -3.05 0.31
CA ARG A 25 -12.49 -2.46 0.31
C ARG A 25 -13.00 -1.91 1.67
N LYS A 26 -12.23 -2.03 2.74
CA LYS A 26 -12.50 -1.53 4.11
C LYS A 26 -11.18 -1.49 4.89
N CYS A 27 -11.18 -0.87 6.06
CA CYS A 27 -10.03 -0.93 6.95
C CYS A 27 -9.77 -2.37 7.39
N MET A 28 -8.57 -2.90 7.10
CA MET A 28 -8.18 -4.27 7.41
C MET A 28 -8.03 -4.55 8.92
N ILE A 29 -7.84 -3.49 9.72
CA ILE A 29 -7.71 -3.61 11.17
C ILE A 29 -9.09 -3.53 11.85
N SER A 30 -9.86 -2.48 11.56
CA SER A 30 -11.13 -2.20 12.26
C SER A 30 -12.38 -2.74 11.55
N GLY A 31 -12.26 -3.17 10.30
CA GLY A 31 -13.40 -3.48 9.43
C GLY A 31 -14.21 -2.25 8.96
N GLY A 32 -13.92 -1.05 9.48
CA GLY A 32 -14.67 0.17 9.21
C GLY A 32 -14.42 0.80 7.83
N GLY A 33 -15.30 1.70 7.41
CA GLY A 33 -15.16 2.46 6.15
C GLY A 33 -15.66 1.75 4.89
N GLY A 34 -16.12 0.51 4.99
CA GLY A 34 -16.58 -0.30 3.86
C GLY A 34 -17.76 0.29 3.07
N LEU A 35 -18.72 0.93 3.75
CA LEU A 35 -19.88 1.55 3.09
C LEU A 35 -19.50 2.71 2.16
N LEU A 36 -18.60 3.59 2.62
CA LEU A 36 -18.11 4.68 1.79
C LEU A 36 -17.21 4.14 0.67
N ALA A 37 -16.34 3.18 0.98
CA ALA A 37 -15.49 2.51 0.00
C ALA A 37 -16.30 1.83 -1.12
N SER A 38 -17.44 1.21 -0.81
CA SER A 38 -18.32 0.63 -1.83
C SER A 38 -18.92 1.65 -2.79
N LEU A 39 -19.04 2.92 -2.35
CA LEU A 39 -19.46 4.05 -3.16
C LEU A 39 -18.28 4.76 -3.84
N GLY A 40 -17.06 4.20 -3.78
CA GLY A 40 -15.85 4.81 -4.32
C GLY A 40 -15.30 5.97 -3.49
N VAL A 41 -15.81 6.18 -2.27
CA VAL A 41 -15.38 7.25 -1.36
C VAL A 41 -14.34 6.72 -0.39
N TRP A 42 -13.08 7.11 -0.59
CA TRP A 42 -11.92 6.60 0.17
C TRP A 42 -11.36 7.59 1.19
N THR A 43 -12.06 8.70 1.47
CA THR A 43 -11.52 9.84 2.24
C THR A 43 -11.04 9.49 3.65
N LYS A 44 -11.56 8.41 4.24
CA LYS A 44 -11.21 7.90 5.58
C LYS A 44 -10.25 6.70 5.58
N LEU A 45 -9.79 6.27 4.41
CA LEU A 45 -8.95 5.08 4.25
C LEU A 45 -7.68 5.41 3.46
N GLU A 46 -6.57 4.78 3.81
CA GLU A 46 -5.30 4.93 3.10
C GLU A 46 -4.56 3.60 2.96
N ALA A 47 -3.81 3.47 1.88
CA ALA A 47 -2.94 2.33 1.65
C ALA A 47 -1.60 2.59 2.36
N ALA A 48 -1.26 1.73 3.32
CA ALA A 48 -0.01 1.80 4.05
C ALA A 48 0.84 0.58 3.73
N HIS A 49 2.12 0.78 3.38
CA HIS A 49 3.01 -0.36 3.16
C HIS A 49 3.34 -1.04 4.50
N VAL A 50 3.40 -2.37 4.46
CA VAL A 50 3.87 -3.21 5.56
C VAL A 50 5.38 -3.02 5.74
N PHE A 51 6.15 -3.18 4.66
CA PHE A 51 7.56 -2.81 4.65
C PHE A 51 7.71 -1.32 4.24
N PRO A 52 8.46 -0.50 5.00
CA PRO A 52 8.61 0.93 4.70
C PRO A 52 9.18 1.21 3.31
N LEU A 53 8.56 2.14 2.58
CA LEU A 53 9.00 2.52 1.24
C LEU A 53 10.39 3.16 1.28
N GLU A 54 10.67 3.91 2.35
CA GLU A 54 11.95 4.60 2.57
C GLU A 54 13.14 3.63 2.77
N CYS A 55 12.86 2.35 3.00
CA CYS A 55 13.86 1.30 3.22
C CYS A 55 13.99 0.35 2.02
N GLU A 56 13.63 0.79 0.80
CA GLU A 56 13.68 -0.04 -0.42
C GLU A 56 15.06 -0.68 -0.67
N ASN A 57 16.13 -0.01 -0.27
CA ASN A 57 17.49 -0.56 -0.31
C ASN A 57 17.60 -1.86 0.52
N LEU A 58 17.12 -1.87 1.76
CA LEU A 58 17.12 -3.05 2.63
C LEU A 58 16.18 -4.12 2.09
N TRP A 59 15.04 -3.73 1.52
CA TRP A 59 14.12 -4.64 0.88
C TRP A 59 14.77 -5.42 -0.28
N ASN A 60 15.55 -4.73 -1.10
CA ASN A 60 16.28 -5.33 -2.21
C ASN A 60 17.46 -6.17 -1.70
N GLU A 61 18.23 -5.65 -0.74
CA GLU A 61 19.41 -6.33 -0.15
C GLU A 61 19.05 -7.69 0.46
N PHE A 62 17.96 -7.74 1.23
CA PHE A 62 17.50 -8.98 1.87
C PHE A 62 16.56 -9.81 1.00
N GLY A 63 16.29 -9.40 -0.24
CA GLY A 63 15.50 -10.17 -1.19
C GLY A 63 14.04 -10.38 -0.78
N TYR A 64 13.42 -9.43 -0.05
CA TYR A 64 12.03 -9.56 0.39
C TYR A 64 11.02 -9.57 -0.77
N SER A 65 11.43 -9.11 -1.95
CA SER A 65 10.67 -9.21 -3.20
C SER A 65 10.32 -10.65 -3.60
N SER A 66 11.04 -11.65 -3.07
CA SER A 66 10.77 -13.08 -3.27
C SER A 66 9.43 -13.55 -2.68
N TRP A 67 8.91 -12.85 -1.66
CA TRP A 67 7.61 -13.17 -1.04
C TRP A 67 6.41 -12.61 -1.81
N ILE A 68 6.65 -11.80 -2.85
CA ILE A 68 5.61 -11.21 -3.69
C ILE A 68 5.28 -12.16 -4.84
N THR A 69 4.03 -12.62 -4.90
CA THR A 69 3.53 -13.60 -5.87
C THR A 69 2.66 -13.00 -6.98
N ASN A 70 2.22 -11.75 -6.83
CA ASN A 70 1.33 -11.08 -7.78
C ASN A 70 2.04 -10.17 -8.80
N MET A 71 3.36 -10.26 -8.90
CA MET A 71 4.22 -9.42 -9.75
C MET A 71 5.30 -10.27 -10.47
N ASN A 72 4.91 -11.46 -10.91
CA ASN A 72 5.87 -12.44 -11.47
C ASN A 72 6.43 -12.02 -12.84
N GLU A 73 5.72 -11.18 -13.59
CA GLU A 73 6.17 -10.69 -14.90
C GLU A 73 7.11 -9.48 -14.83
N THR A 74 7.25 -8.86 -13.66
CA THR A 74 8.15 -7.71 -13.46
C THR A 74 9.49 -8.15 -12.89
N THR A 75 10.33 -8.77 -13.71
CA THR A 75 11.72 -9.10 -13.37
C THR A 75 12.54 -7.81 -13.26
N GLY A 76 13.43 -7.73 -12.26
CA GLY A 76 14.30 -6.56 -12.04
C GLY A 76 13.63 -5.33 -11.41
N VAL A 77 12.33 -5.36 -11.15
CA VAL A 77 11.64 -4.31 -10.38
C VAL A 77 11.59 -4.71 -8.91
N SER A 78 11.79 -3.77 -7.98
CA SER A 78 11.83 -4.03 -6.54
C SER A 78 10.59 -4.78 -6.00
N LYS A 79 9.42 -4.61 -6.62
CA LYS A 79 8.11 -5.10 -6.13
C LYS A 79 7.69 -4.50 -4.76
N ILE A 80 8.38 -3.48 -4.25
CA ILE A 80 8.01 -2.82 -2.98
C ILE A 80 6.62 -2.18 -3.03
N ASN A 81 6.19 -1.71 -4.21
CA ASN A 81 4.84 -1.22 -4.49
C ASN A 81 3.87 -2.35 -4.88
N SER A 82 4.10 -3.58 -4.45
CA SER A 82 3.11 -4.65 -4.57
C SER A 82 1.95 -4.41 -3.62
N VAL A 83 0.73 -4.64 -4.11
CA VAL A 83 -0.49 -4.68 -3.27
C VAL A 83 -0.31 -5.64 -2.08
N GLN A 84 0.46 -6.72 -2.20
CA GLN A 84 0.73 -7.66 -1.11
C GLN A 84 1.60 -7.05 0.02
N ASN A 85 2.40 -6.02 -0.28
CA ASN A 85 3.18 -5.29 0.71
C ASN A 85 2.39 -4.11 1.32
N ALA A 86 1.06 -4.08 1.22
CA ALA A 86 0.26 -3.01 1.80
C ALA A 86 -1.05 -3.49 2.42
N LEU A 87 -1.59 -2.66 3.31
CA LEU A 87 -2.91 -2.80 3.90
C LEU A 87 -3.68 -1.48 3.76
N LEU A 88 -4.98 -1.58 3.50
CA LEU A 88 -5.91 -0.47 3.59
C LEU A 88 -6.32 -0.27 5.06
N ILE A 89 -6.00 0.89 5.60
CA ILE A 89 -6.20 1.21 7.02
C ILE A 89 -6.98 2.51 7.18
N ARG A 90 -7.48 2.77 8.39
CA ARG A 90 -8.16 4.02 8.69
C ARG A 90 -7.14 5.15 8.76
N ARG A 91 -7.41 6.24 8.03
CA ARG A 91 -6.65 7.48 8.13
C ARG A 91 -6.64 7.97 9.57
N GLY A 92 -5.46 8.29 10.08
CA GLY A 92 -5.27 8.73 11.47
C GLY A 92 -5.09 7.62 12.50
N LEU A 93 -5.06 6.32 12.11
CA LEU A 93 -4.36 5.33 12.94
C LEU A 93 -2.83 5.53 12.89
N TYR A 94 -2.36 6.27 11.89
CA TYR A 94 -1.00 6.80 11.80
C TYR A 94 -1.07 8.34 11.76
N SER A 95 -1.69 8.95 12.78
CA SER A 95 -1.51 10.38 13.06
C SER A 95 -0.52 10.54 14.20
N HIS A 96 0.44 11.46 14.01
CA HIS A 96 1.31 11.98 15.05
C HIS A 96 0.56 12.37 16.32
#